data_AF-A0A7G6Z999-F1
#
_entry.id   AF-A0A7G6Z999-F1
#
_cell.length_a   1.000
_cell.length_b   1.000
_cell.length_c   1.000
_cell.angle_alpha   90.00
_cell.angle_beta   90.00
_cell.angle_gamma   90.00
#
_symmetry.space_group_name_H-M   'P 1'
#
loop_
_entity.id
_entity.type
_entity.pdbx_description
1 polymer ?
#
loop_
_entity_poly.entity_id
_entity_poly.type
_entity_poly.pdbx_seq_one_letter_code
_entity_poly.pdbx_strand_id
1 'polypeptide(L)' 'MNYAEAFDLVEAGQGRWDVQHHGTLLIAGQVWRTTDGFELLDWLDRPIGHFASVEDALRFLLTSTLDRTLRREAS' A
#
# COMPACT_ATOMS: atom_id res chain seq x y z
N MET A 1 9.62 0.55 -12.10
CA MET A 1 8.18 0.66 -11.84
C MET A 1 8.00 1.63 -10.70
N ASN A 2 7.27 2.72 -10.91
CA ASN A 2 6.94 3.70 -9.89
C ASN A 2 5.67 3.26 -9.14
N TYR A 3 5.49 3.70 -7.89
CA TYR A 3 4.29 3.40 -7.11
C TYR A 3 3.02 3.95 -7.79
N ALA A 4 3.12 5.10 -8.46
CA ALA A 4 2.00 5.72 -9.20
C ALA A 4 1.57 4.93 -10.44
N GLU A 5 2.42 4.03 -10.95
CA GLU A 5 2.08 3.12 -12.06
C GLU A 5 1.53 1.79 -11.55
N ALA A 6 1.78 1.48 -10.27
CA ALA A 6 1.44 0.20 -9.65
C ALA A 6 0.13 0.26 -8.87
N PHE A 7 -0.25 1.43 -8.35
CA PHE A 7 -1.39 1.57 -7.44
C PHE A 7 -2.28 2.76 -7.75
N ASP A 8 -3.58 2.54 -7.54
CA ASP A 8 -4.61 3.56 -7.44
C ASP A 8 -5.02 3.73 -5.96
N LEU A 9 -5.31 4.97 -5.55
CA LEU A 9 -5.91 5.26 -4.24
C LEU A 9 -7.40 5.52 -4.41
N VAL A 10 -8.21 4.70 -3.75
CA VAL A 10 -9.67 4.84 -3.76
C VAL A 10 -10.11 5.37 -2.40
N GLU A 11 -10.79 6.51 -2.37
CA GLU A 11 -11.31 7.07 -1.11
C GLU A 11 -12.36 6.14 -0.49
N ALA A 12 -12.10 5.68 0.73
CA ALA A 12 -12.93 4.72 1.45
C ALA A 12 -13.61 5.36 2.69
N GLY A 13 -13.54 6.69 2.80
CA GLY A 13 -14.14 7.52 3.85
C GLY A 13 -13.28 7.66 5.11
N GLN A 14 -13.60 8.64 5.95
CA GLN A 14 -12.98 8.87 7.28
C GLN A 14 -11.44 8.98 7.27
N GLY A 15 -10.86 9.52 6.19
CA GLY A 15 -9.41 9.61 6.04
C GLY A 15 -8.73 8.27 5.75
N ARG A 16 -9.48 7.29 5.24
CA ARG A 16 -8.98 6.01 4.74
C ARG A 16 -9.01 5.97 3.22
N TRP A 17 -7.98 5.35 2.65
CA TRP A 17 -7.92 4.99 1.24
C TRP A 17 -7.62 3.50 1.09
N ASP A 18 -8.36 2.85 0.20
CA ASP A 18 -8.01 1.54 -0.28
C ASP A 18 -6.91 1.67 -1.34
N VAL A 19 -5.83 0.90 -1.18
CA VAL A 19 -4.72 0.85 -2.14
C VAL A 19 -5.00 -0.30 -3.10
N GLN A 20 -5.36 0.03 -4.33
CA GLN A 20 -5.76 -0.93 -5.36
C GLN A 20 -4.65 -1.09 -6.39
N HIS A 21 -4.41 -2.31 -6.89
CA HIS A 21 -3.50 -2.53 -8.01
C HIS A 21 -4.02 -1.86 -9.28
N HIS A 22 -3.18 -1.05 -9.91
CA HIS A 22 -3.57 -0.21 -11.05
C HIS A 22 -4.24 -1.02 -12.16
N GLY A 23 -5.43 -0.56 -12.59
CA GLY A 23 -6.20 -1.21 -13.66
C GLY A 23 -6.85 -2.55 -13.30
N THR A 24 -6.85 -2.94 -12.02
CA THR A 24 -7.53 -4.15 -11.51
C THR A 24 -8.45 -3.80 -10.35
N LEU A 25 -9.26 -4.73 -9.85
CA LEU A 25 -10.05 -4.55 -8.62
C LEU A 25 -9.37 -5.16 -7.37
N LEU A 26 -8.09 -5.55 -7.47
CA LEU A 26 -7.39 -6.22 -6.39
C LEU A 26 -6.83 -5.20 -5.39
N ILE A 27 -7.20 -5.35 -4.12
CA ILE A 27 -6.70 -4.51 -3.02
C ILE A 27 -5.35 -5.05 -2.52
N ALA A 28 -4.34 -4.19 -2.53
CA ALA A 28 -3.00 -4.46 -2.03
C ALA A 28 -2.86 -4.15 -0.54
N GLY A 29 -3.66 -3.20 -0.03
CA GLY A 29 -3.66 -2.76 1.36
C GLY A 29 -4.54 -1.53 1.55
N GLN A 30 -4.35 -0.84 2.67
CA GLN A 30 -5.10 0.37 3.03
C GLN A 30 -4.16 1.40 3.65
N VAL A 31 -4.44 2.68 3.42
CA VAL A 31 -3.75 3.78 4.09
C VAL A 31 -4.76 4.54 4.94
N TRP A 32 -4.43 4.75 6.20
CA TRP A 32 -5.24 5.51 7.15
C TRP A 32 -4.49 6.78 7.54
N ARG A 33 -5.16 7.93 7.42
CA ARG A 33 -4.69 9.17 8.02
C ARG A 33 -4.85 9.08 9.53
N THR A 34 -3.78 9.39 10.24
CA THR A 34 -3.75 9.52 11.69
C THR A 34 -3.41 10.96 12.07
N THR A 35 -3.36 11.26 13.37
CA THR A 35 -2.94 12.57 13.86
C THR A 35 -1.49 12.91 13.46
N ASP A 36 -0.62 11.89 13.39
CA ASP A 36 0.83 12.05 13.26
C ASP A 36 1.39 11.50 11.94
N GLY A 37 0.53 11.31 10.93
CA GLY A 37 0.94 10.83 9.60
C GLY A 37 -0.04 9.82 9.01
N PHE A 38 0.51 8.74 8.44
CA PHE A 38 -0.25 7.74 7.69
C PHE A 38 0.15 6.32 8.11
N GLU A 39 -0.83 5.54 8.56
CA GLU A 39 -0.65 4.12 8.85
C GLU A 39 -0.97 3.30 7.59
N LEU A 40 -0.08 2.39 7.22
CA LEU A 40 -0.28 1.45 6.14
C LEU A 40 -0.66 0.09 6.72
N LEU A 41 -1.75 -0.49 6.22
CA LEU A 41 -2.20 -1.82 6.56
C LEU A 41 -2.09 -2.74 5.34
N ASP A 42 -1.82 -4.02 5.58
CA ASP A 42 -1.92 -5.04 4.54
C ASP A 42 -3.39 -5.38 4.24
N TRP A 43 -3.61 -6.25 3.24
CA TRP A 43 -4.94 -6.72 2.84
C TRP A 43 -5.72 -7.48 3.94
N LEU A 44 -5.08 -7.81 5.07
CA LEU A 44 -5.67 -8.45 6.24
C LEU A 44 -5.92 -7.47 7.40
N ASP A 45 -5.90 -6.16 7.10
CA ASP A 45 -6.06 -5.08 8.09
C ASP A 45 -4.98 -5.11 9.19
N ARG A 46 -3.77 -5.60 8.87
CA ARG A 46 -2.65 -5.59 9.83
C ARG A 46 -1.74 -4.40 9.56
N PRO A 47 -1.41 -3.57 10.57
CA PRO A 47 -0.43 -2.50 10.40
C PRO A 47 0.93 -3.06 9.98
N ILE A 48 1.48 -2.51 8.91
CA ILE A 48 2.80 -2.87 8.36
C ILE A 48 3.78 -1.69 8.34
N GLY A 49 3.34 -0.48 8.68
CA GLY A 49 4.21 0.67 8.88
C GLY A 49 3.47 1.98 9.13
N HIS A 50 4.21 2.98 9.59
CA HIS A 50 3.75 4.36 9.77
C HIS A 50 4.66 5.31 9.00
N PHE A 51 4.08 6.26 8.27
CA PHE A 51 4.77 7.08 7.28
C PHE A 51 4.39 8.55 7.39
N ALA A 52 5.32 9.43 6.99
CA ALA A 52 5.08 10.87 6.96
C ALA A 52 4.19 11.30 5.78
N SER A 53 4.11 10.48 4.73
CA SER A 53 3.35 10.75 3.51
C SER A 53 2.72 9.48 2.96
N VAL A 54 1.66 9.64 2.16
CA VAL A 54 1.02 8.51 1.45
C VAL A 54 1.98 7.92 0.42
N GLU A 55 2.76 8.77 -0.25
CA GLU A 55 3.76 8.38 -1.24
C GLU A 55 4.81 7.44 -0.65
N ASP A 56 5.28 7.71 0.57
CA ASP A 56 6.25 6.84 1.24
C ASP A 56 5.64 5.48 1.63
N ALA A 57 4.38 5.48 2.07
CA ALA A 57 3.64 4.24 2.32
C ALA A 57 3.51 3.39 1.05
N LEU A 58 3.16 4.01 -0.09
CA LEU A 58 3.01 3.31 -1.37
C LEU A 58 4.36 2.80 -1.92
N ARG A 59 5.44 3.57 -1.76
CA ARG A 59 6.80 3.12 -2.12
C ARG A 59 7.22 1.89 -1.31
N PHE A 60 6.95 1.91 -0.01
CA PHE A 60 7.21 0.78 0.87
C PHE A 60 6.41 -0.44 0.43
N LEU A 61 5.11 -0.28 0.16
CA LEU A 61 4.24 -1.36 -0.29
C LEU A 61 4.74 -1.99 -1.60
N LEU A 62 5.13 -1.18 -2.58
CA LEU A 62 5.67 -1.66 -3.85
C LEU A 62 6.95 -2.49 -3.63
N THR A 63 7.87 -1.97 -2.82
CA THR A 63 9.16 -2.63 -2.54
C THR A 63 8.94 -3.96 -1.83
N SER A 64 8.07 -3.99 -0.82
CA SER A 64 7.74 -5.20 -0.06
C SER A 64 7.07 -6.28 -0.90
N THR A 65 6.32 -5.88 -1.94
CA THR A 65 5.64 -6.79 -2.86
C THR A 65 6.65 -7.42 -3.82
N LEU A 66 7.58 -6.62 -4.36
CA LEU A 66 8.66 -7.12 -5.23
C LEU A 66 9.55 -8.14 -4.52
N ASP A 67 9.91 -7.88 -3.26
CA ASP A 67 10.72 -8.81 -2.45
C ASP A 67 10.04 -10.17 -2.27
N ARG A 68 8.71 -10.21 -2.11
CA ARG A 68 7.95 -11.47 -1.98
C ARG A 68 7.91 -12.25 -3.30
N THR A 69 7.78 -11.57 -4.42
CA THR A 69 7.77 -12.21 -5.75
C THR A 69 9.14 -12.82 -6.07
N LEU A 70 10.23 -12.06 -5.87
CA LEU A 70 11.58 -12.55 -6.12
C LEU A 70 11.95 -13.76 -5.25
N ARG A 71 11.50 -13.80 -3.99
CA ARG A 71 11.71 -14.96 -3.11
C ARG A 71 10.95 -16.21 -3.53
N ARG A 72 9.79 -16.07 -4.20
CA ARG A 72 9.02 -17.20 -4.73
C ARG A 72 9.61 -17.82 -5.97
N GLU A 73 10.28 -17.03 -6.81
CA GLU A 73 10.91 -17.52 -8.04
C GLU A 73 12.27 -18.19 -7.80
N ALA A 74 12.91 -17.90 -6.66
CA ALA A 74 14.19 -18.49 -6.26
C ALA A 74 14.07 -19.82 -5.49
N SER A 75 12.85 -20.35 -5.32
CA SER A 75 12.54 -21.63 -4.64
C SER A 75 12.03 -22.67 -5.62
#